data_AF-A0A2G9YDN2-F1
#
_entry.id   AF-A0A2G9YDN2-F1
#
_cell.length_a   1.000
_cell.length_b   1.000
_cell.length_c   1.000
_cell.angle_alpha   90.00
_cell.angle_beta   90.00
_cell.angle_gamma   90.00
#
_symmetry.space_group_name_H-M   'P 1'
#
loop_
_entity.id
_entity.type
_entity.pdbx_description
1 polymer ?
#
loop_
_entity_poly.entity_id
_entity_poly.type
_entity_poly.pdbx_seq_one_letter_code
_entity_poly.pdbx_strand_id
1 'polypeptide(L)' 'SCLRSILRQDPDVIFVGEIRDFETAEIAIQASLTGHLVVSTLHTNDS' A
#
# COMPACT_ATOMS: atom_id res chain seq x y z
N SER A 1 -10.78 -1.96 -2.63
CA SER A 1 -11.58 -0.70 -2.75
C SER A 1 -11.10 0.42 -1.82
N CYS A 2 -10.82 0.16 -0.53
CA CYS A 2 -10.36 1.17 0.44
C CYS A 2 -9.06 1.91 0.04
N LEU A 3 -8.03 1.17 -0.41
CA LEU A 3 -6.71 1.74 -0.74
C LEU A 3 -6.75 2.76 -1.89
N ARG A 4 -7.59 2.51 -2.92
CA ARG A 4 -7.86 3.49 -3.98
C ARG A 4 -8.59 4.75 -3.49
N SER A 5 -9.34 4.65 -2.39
CA SER A 5 -10.04 5.80 -1.82
C SER A 5 -9.11 6.70 -1.01
N ILE A 6 -8.13 6.11 -0.31
CA ILE A 6 -7.12 6.83 0.48
C ILE A 6 -6.27 7.74 -0.42
N LEU A 7 -5.92 7.29 -1.62
CA LEU A 7 -5.15 8.10 -2.58
C LEU A 7 -5.86 9.40 -3.01
N ARG A 8 -7.18 9.51 -2.85
CA ARG A 8 -7.93 10.76 -3.13
C ARG A 8 -7.96 11.72 -1.94
N GLN A 9 -7.29 11.40 -0.83
CA GLN A 9 -7.22 12.24 0.35
C GLN A 9 -5.92 13.06 0.42
N ASP A 10 -5.10 13.02 -0.62
CA ASP A 10 -3.78 13.66 -0.66
C ASP A 10 -2.89 13.29 0.54
N PRO A 11 -2.68 11.99 0.83
CA PRO A 11 -1.87 11.59 1.99
C PRO A 11 -0.37 11.71 1.69
N ASP A 12 0.45 12.05 2.69
CA ASP A 12 1.92 11.91 2.57
C ASP A 12 2.40 10.48 2.83
N VAL A 13 1.72 9.79 3.77
CA VAL A 13 2.07 8.45 4.25
C VAL A 13 0.85 7.54 4.23
N ILE A 14 1.00 6.32 3.73
CA ILE A 14 -0.05 5.32 3.62
C ILE A 14 0.38 4.06 4.37
N PHE A 15 -0.41 3.67 5.37
CA PHE A 15 -0.25 2.40 6.06
C PHE A 15 -1.26 1.37 5.53
N VAL A 16 -0.75 0.26 5.03
CA VAL A 16 -1.53 -0.90 4.60
C VAL A 16 -1.28 -2.00 5.63
N GLY A 17 -2.30 -2.42 6.37
CA GLY A 17 -2.10 -3.39 7.46
C GLY A 17 -1.33 -4.64 7.01
N GLU A 18 -1.84 -5.32 5.99
CA GLU A 18 -1.20 -6.49 5.37
C GLU A 18 -1.55 -6.52 3.87
N ILE A 19 -0.59 -6.85 3.02
CA ILE A 19 -0.85 -7.13 1.60
C ILE A 19 -1.18 -8.61 1.43
N ARG A 20 -2.45 -8.91 1.09
CA ARG A 20 -2.97 -10.29 0.98
C ARG A 20 -3.21 -10.76 -0.45
N ASP A 21 -3.22 -9.83 -1.41
CA ASP A 21 -3.46 -10.10 -2.82
C ASP A 21 -2.63 -9.18 -3.72
N PHE A 22 -2.46 -9.59 -4.98
CA PHE A 22 -1.68 -8.87 -5.98
C PHE A 22 -2.28 -7.50 -6.33
N GLU A 23 -3.61 -7.37 -6.32
CA GLU A 23 -4.27 -6.10 -6.61
C GLU A 23 -3.87 -5.03 -5.58
N THR A 24 -3.89 -5.39 -4.29
CA THR A 24 -3.47 -4.50 -3.20
C THR A 24 -1.99 -4.18 -3.31
N ALA A 25 -1.15 -5.16 -3.65
CA ALA A 25 0.29 -4.96 -3.87
C ALA A 25 0.56 -3.98 -5.02
N GLU A 26 -0.13 -4.14 -6.15
CA GLU A 26 0.01 -3.28 -7.33
C GLU A 26 -0.32 -1.83 -6.98
N ILE A 27 -1.44 -1.59 -6.30
CA ILE A 27 -1.83 -0.23 -5.93
C ILE A 27 -0.84 0.37 -4.92
N ALA A 28 -0.35 -0.42 -3.96
CA ALA A 28 0.65 0.01 -2.98
C ALA A 28 1.97 0.42 -3.65
N ILE A 29 2.42 -0.33 -4.67
CA ILE A 29 3.61 0.01 -5.46
C ILE A 29 3.38 1.27 -6.30
N GLN A 30 2.22 1.40 -6.96
CA GLN A 30 1.92 2.62 -7.73
C GLN A 30 1.86 3.86 -6.81
N ALA A 31 1.33 3.72 -5.60
CA ALA A 31 1.32 4.79 -4.61
C ALA A 31 2.75 5.21 -4.21
N SER A 32 3.65 4.24 -3.99
CA SER A 32 5.04 4.56 -3.62
C SER A 32 5.82 5.24 -4.74
N LEU A 33 5.57 4.87 -5.99
CA LEU A 33 6.17 5.49 -7.17
C LEU A 33 5.66 6.91 -7.45
N THR A 34 4.53 7.31 -6.85
CA THR A 34 3.92 8.64 -7.04
C THR A 34 4.20 9.60 -5.88
N GLY A 35 5.14 9.26 -4.99
CA GLY A 35 5.63 10.14 -3.93
C GLY A 35 5.05 9.88 -2.54
N HIS A 36 4.27 8.82 -2.36
CA HIS A 36 3.70 8.45 -1.07
C HIS A 36 4.64 7.50 -0.33
N LEU A 37 4.91 7.74 0.96
CA LEU A 37 5.58 6.74 1.77
C LEU A 37 4.59 5.62 2.11
N VAL A 38 4.85 4.39 1.65
CA VAL A 38 3.98 3.24 1.91
C VAL A 38 4.64 2.27 2.87
N VAL A 39 3.92 1.87 3.92
CA VAL A 39 4.36 0.87 4.90
C VAL A 39 3.33 -0.26 4.96
N SER A 40 3.79 -1.51 4.96
CA SER A 40 2.94 -2.69 5.07
C SER A 40 3.67 -3.86 5.74
N THR A 41 2.91 -4.86 6.19
CA THR A 41 3.46 -6.17 6.58
C THR A 41 3.16 -7.23 5.54
N LEU A 42 3.93 -8.31 5.59
CA LEU A 42 3.69 -9.56 4.87
C LEU A 42 4.04 -10.72 5.81
N HIS A 43 3.16 -11.72 5.91
CA HIS A 43 3.48 -12.95 6.63
C HIS A 43 4.34 -13.84 5.74
N THR A 44 5.66 -13.72 5.87
CA THR A 44 6.62 -14.59 5.20
C THR A 44 7.22 -15.56 6.21
N ASN A 45 7.60 -16.76 5.74
CA ASN A 45 8.27 -17.74 6.59
C ASN A 45 9.75 -17.40 6.83
N ASP A 46 10.30 -16.50 6.03
CA ASP A 46 11.67 -16.00 6.09
C ASP A 46 11.69 -14.51 5.68
N SER A 47 12.73 -13.78 6.08
CA SER A 47 12.96 -12.39 5.64
C SER A 47 13.66 -12.30 4.29
#